data_AF-A0A6J0ZYW2-F1
#
_entry.id   AF-A0A6J0ZYW2-F1
#
_cell.length_a   1.000
_cell.length_b   1.000
_cell.length_c   1.000
_cell.angle_alpha   90.00
_cell.angle_beta   90.00
_cell.angle_gamma   90.00
#
_symmetry.space_group_name_H-M   'P 1'
#
loop_
_entity.id
_entity.type
_entity.pdbx_description
1 polymer ?
#
loop_
_entity_poly.entity_id
_entity_poly.type
_entity_poly.pdbx_seq_one_letter_code
_entity_poly.pdbx_strand_id
1 'polypeptide(L)'
;MAPVQRPGSSGSDSDPRYANIDERKRKRMLSNRESARRSRMRKQKQLEDLVSEVGTLQKDNSQLSENINVTTQRYIEMVSANNVLRAQAVELTDRLRSLNSVLHIVEEVSGLDVEIPEIPDSLLEPWRLPCPIQPIMASVDMFEC
;
A
#
# COMPACT_ATOMS: atom_id res chain seq x y z
N MET A 1 25.67 -88.04 33.53
CA MET A 1 26.56 -86.99 32.97
C MET A 1 26.10 -85.66 33.53
N ALA A 2 27.03 -84.91 34.13
CA ALA A 2 26.78 -83.70 34.93
C ALA A 2 26.43 -82.46 34.06
N PRO A 3 25.72 -81.44 34.61
CA PRO A 3 25.47 -80.20 33.90
C PRO A 3 26.72 -79.31 33.90
N VAL A 4 27.14 -78.88 32.72
CA VAL A 4 28.25 -77.93 32.54
C VAL A 4 27.78 -76.56 33.02
N GLN A 5 28.30 -76.12 34.17
CA GLN A 5 28.16 -74.75 34.65
C GLN A 5 28.97 -73.84 33.71
N ARG A 6 28.30 -72.90 33.04
CA ARG A 6 28.97 -71.76 32.40
C ARG A 6 29.43 -70.83 33.52
N PRO A 7 30.72 -70.48 33.62
CA PRO A 7 31.16 -69.51 34.59
C PRO A 7 30.53 -68.17 34.24
N GLY A 8 29.77 -67.62 35.19
CA GLY A 8 29.40 -66.21 35.16
C GLY A 8 30.68 -65.40 35.15
N SER A 9 30.98 -64.76 34.02
CA SER A 9 32.01 -63.73 33.97
C SER A 9 31.43 -62.47 34.61
N SER A 10 31.47 -62.48 35.94
CA SER A 10 31.42 -61.29 36.78
C SER A 10 32.81 -60.67 36.75
N GLY A 11 33.01 -59.71 35.84
CA GLY A 11 34.27 -59.02 35.64
C GLY A 11 34.02 -57.68 34.98
N SER A 12 33.39 -56.77 35.73
CA SER A 12 33.22 -55.37 35.36
C SER A 12 34.58 -54.64 35.46
N ASP A 13 35.49 -54.94 34.53
CA ASP A 13 36.59 -54.05 34.17
C ASP A 13 36.23 -53.40 32.84
N SER A 14 35.36 -52.40 32.90
CA SER A 14 35.19 -51.49 31.77
C SER A 14 36.50 -50.76 31.56
N ASP A 15 37.28 -51.17 30.55
CA ASP A 15 38.51 -50.47 30.12
C ASP A 15 38.18 -48.97 30.01
N PRO A 16 38.92 -48.08 30.70
CA PRO A 16 38.63 -46.65 30.80
C PRO A 16 38.47 -45.95 29.43
N ARG A 17 38.95 -46.55 28.34
CA ARG A 17 38.69 -46.09 26.97
C ARG A 17 37.22 -46.23 26.56
N TYR A 18 36.52 -47.30 26.94
CA TYR A 18 35.11 -47.51 26.60
C TYR A 18 34.18 -46.62 27.44
N ALA A 19 34.48 -46.42 28.73
CA ALA A 19 33.72 -45.48 29.58
C ALA A 19 33.75 -44.03 29.05
N ASN A 20 34.90 -43.59 28.52
CA ASN A 20 35.03 -42.28 27.88
C ASN A 20 34.23 -42.16 26.56
N ILE A 21 34.16 -43.23 25.77
CA ILE A 21 33.35 -43.28 24.54
C ILE A 21 31.86 -43.17 24.87
N ASP A 22 31.40 -43.89 25.89
CA ASP A 22 30.00 -43.84 26.34
C ASP A 22 29.61 -42.47 26.89
N GLU A 23 30.47 -41.83 27.67
CA GLU A 23 30.25 -40.48 28.17
C GLU A 23 30.22 -39.45 27.02
N ARG A 24 31.11 -39.58 26.03
CA ARG A 24 31.08 -38.74 24.81
C ARG A 24 29.78 -38.97 24.02
N LYS A 25 29.33 -40.22 23.87
CA LYS A 25 28.07 -40.55 23.19
C LYS A 25 26.88 -39.94 23.93
N ARG A 26 26.84 -40.05 25.26
CA ARG A 26 25.81 -39.43 26.13
C ARG A 26 25.77 -37.92 25.94
N LYS A 27 26.92 -37.24 26.01
CA LYS A 27 27.03 -35.79 25.77
C LYS A 27 26.56 -35.38 24.37
N ARG A 28 26.91 -36.15 23.34
CA ARG A 28 26.44 -35.92 21.96
C ARG A 28 24.92 -36.06 21.83
N MET A 29 24.31 -37.07 22.47
CA MET A 29 22.86 -37.25 22.46
C MET A 29 22.14 -36.07 23.12
N LEU A 30 22.65 -35.57 24.26
CA LEU A 30 22.09 -34.40 24.93
C LEU A 30 22.26 -33.12 24.12
N SER A 31 23.46 -32.90 23.57
CA SER A 31 23.74 -31.74 22.71
C SER A 31 22.88 -31.74 21.44
N ASN A 32 22.76 -32.88 20.76
CA ASN A 32 21.93 -33.02 19.57
C ASN A 32 20.45 -32.80 19.90
N ARG A 33 19.95 -33.41 20.99
CA ARG A 33 18.58 -33.18 21.48
C ARG A 33 18.31 -31.70 21.70
N GLU A 34 19.21 -31.01 22.38
CA GLU A 34 19.07 -29.58 22.63
C GLU A 34 19.17 -28.76 21.33
N SER A 35 20.03 -29.14 20.39
CA SER A 35 20.15 -28.47 19.09
C SER A 35 18.90 -28.65 18.21
N ALA A 36 18.30 -29.84 18.23
CA ALA A 36 17.06 -30.15 17.53
C ALA A 36 15.89 -29.37 18.15
N ARG A 37 15.83 -29.29 19.49
CA ARG A 37 14.85 -28.46 20.21
C ARG A 37 14.98 -26.99 19.80
N ARG A 38 16.19 -26.43 19.86
CA ARG A 38 16.45 -25.03 19.45
C ARG A 38 16.16 -24.77 17.97
N SER A 39 16.41 -25.75 17.10
CA SER A 39 16.04 -25.65 15.69
C SER A 39 14.52 -25.59 15.50
N ARG A 40 13.77 -26.49 16.17
CA ARG A 40 12.29 -26.47 16.14
C ARG A 40 11.73 -25.16 16.67
N MET A 41 12.22 -24.69 17.81
CA MET A 41 11.78 -23.41 18.40
C MET A 41 12.03 -22.22 17.47
N ARG A 42 13.20 -22.16 16.82
CA ARG A 42 13.50 -21.09 15.84
C ARG A 42 12.55 -21.11 14.65
N LYS A 43 12.28 -22.29 14.08
CA LYS A 43 11.33 -22.44 12.97
C LYS A 43 9.89 -22.09 13.37
N GLN A 44 9.50 -22.47 14.59
CA GLN A 44 8.18 -22.13 15.13
C GLN A 44 8.02 -20.61 15.26
N LYS A 45 9.02 -19.95 15.85
CA LYS A 45 9.03 -18.48 15.96
C LYS A 45 8.95 -17.80 14.58
N GLN A 46 9.74 -18.25 13.62
CA GLN A 46 9.71 -17.70 12.26
C GLN A 46 8.33 -17.85 11.61
N LEU A 47 7.65 -18.97 11.83
CA LEU A 47 6.30 -19.19 11.33
C LEU A 47 5.30 -18.25 12.00
N GLU A 48 5.38 -18.07 13.32
CA GLU A 48 4.54 -17.14 14.08
C GLU A 48 4.75 -15.68 13.62
N ASP A 49 6.00 -15.27 13.44
CA ASP A 49 6.37 -13.94 12.95
C ASP A 49 5.77 -13.71 11.54
N LEU A 50 5.89 -14.68 10.62
CA LEU A 50 5.30 -14.59 9.27
C LEU A 50 3.77 -14.54 9.29
N VAL A 51 3.11 -15.33 10.16
CA VAL A 51 1.66 -15.28 10.30
C VAL A 51 1.20 -13.93 10.82
N SER A 52 1.92 -13.35 11.79
CA SER A 52 1.66 -12.01 12.29
C SER A 52 1.80 -10.97 11.18
N GLU A 53 2.88 -11.04 10.40
CA GLU A 53 3.16 -10.10 9.30
C GLU A 53 2.07 -10.16 8.22
N VAL A 54 1.64 -11.36 7.82
CA VAL A 54 0.52 -11.55 6.89
C VAL A 54 -0.75 -10.92 7.45
N GLY A 55 -1.04 -11.12 8.74
CA GLY A 55 -2.20 -10.52 9.40
C GLY A 55 -2.16 -8.98 9.39
N THR A 56 -1.00 -8.39 9.67
CA THR A 56 -0.82 -6.93 9.59
C THR A 56 -1.01 -6.41 8.16
N LEU A 57 -0.38 -7.06 7.18
CA LEU A 57 -0.49 -6.65 5.77
C LEU A 57 -1.92 -6.77 5.24
N GLN A 58 -2.66 -7.80 5.65
CA GLN A 58 -4.08 -7.95 5.28
C GLN A 58 -4.94 -6.82 5.86
N LYS A 59 -4.69 -6.44 7.11
CA LYS A 59 -5.38 -5.31 7.75
C LYS A 59 -5.05 -3.99 7.03
N ASP A 60 -3.79 -3.73 6.77
CA ASP A 60 -3.33 -2.51 6.11
C ASP A 60 -3.88 -2.40 4.68
N ASN A 61 -3.90 -3.51 3.94
CA ASN A 61 -4.48 -3.57 2.59
C ASN A 61 -6.00 -3.28 2.61
N SER A 62 -6.71 -3.85 3.60
CA SER A 62 -8.15 -3.59 3.78
C SER A 62 -8.40 -2.10 4.08
N GLN A 63 -7.60 -1.50 4.97
CA GLN A 63 -7.70 -0.08 5.30
C GLN A 63 -7.38 0.82 4.09
N LEU A 64 -6.35 0.47 3.32
CA LEU A 64 -5.99 1.21 2.11
C LEU A 64 -7.11 1.14 1.07
N SER A 65 -7.70 -0.02 0.87
CA SER A 65 -8.84 -0.20 -0.04
C SER A 65 -10.04 0.65 0.36
N GLU A 66 -10.36 0.72 1.66
CA GLU A 66 -11.42 1.58 2.18
C GLU A 66 -11.12 3.06 1.93
N ASN A 67 -9.89 3.51 2.20
CA ASN A 67 -9.47 4.89 1.97
C ASN A 67 -9.55 5.28 0.49
N ILE A 68 -9.17 4.37 -0.42
CA ILE A 68 -9.29 4.56 -1.87
C ILE A 68 -10.76 4.72 -2.25
N ASN A 69 -11.65 3.87 -1.73
CA ASN A 69 -13.08 3.95 -2.01
C ASN A 69 -13.67 5.29 -1.54
N VAL A 70 -13.39 5.70 -0.30
CA VAL A 70 -13.87 6.99 0.23
C VAL A 70 -13.36 8.16 -0.60
N THR A 71 -12.07 8.16 -0.95
CA THR A 71 -11.46 9.22 -1.76
C THR A 71 -12.05 9.28 -3.16
N THR A 72 -12.30 8.11 -3.77
CA THR A 72 -12.93 7.99 -5.09
C THR A 72 -14.34 8.58 -5.08
N GLN A 73 -15.14 8.28 -4.05
CA GLN A 73 -16.49 8.85 -3.94
C GLN A 73 -16.47 10.37 -3.79
N ARG A 74 -15.60 10.90 -2.93
CA ARG A 74 -15.41 12.36 -2.79
C ARG A 74 -14.98 13.01 -4.10
N TYR A 75 -14.10 12.35 -4.85
CA TYR A 75 -13.67 12.83 -6.16
C TYR A 75 -14.83 12.89 -7.15
N ILE A 76 -15.66 11.84 -7.21
CA ILE A 76 -16.86 11.81 -8.07
C ILE A 76 -17.82 12.93 -7.70
N GLU A 77 -18.11 13.11 -6.40
CA GLU A 77 -18.94 14.20 -5.90
C GLU A 77 -18.39 15.57 -6.33
N MET A 78 -17.09 15.82 -6.12
CA MET A 78 -16.44 17.06 -6.53
C MET A 78 -16.52 17.30 -8.04
N VAL A 79 -16.28 16.27 -8.85
CA VAL A 79 -16.38 16.35 -10.32
C VAL A 79 -17.81 16.67 -10.74
N SER A 80 -18.81 16.03 -10.13
CA SER A 80 -20.22 16.30 -10.42
C SER A 80 -20.62 17.74 -10.08
N ALA A 81 -20.24 18.24 -8.90
CA ALA A 81 -20.48 19.61 -8.48
C ALA A 81 -19.79 20.60 -9.43
N ASN A 82 -18.56 20.29 -9.83
CA ASN A 82 -17.82 21.10 -10.78
C ASN A 82 -18.50 21.13 -12.17
N ASN A 83 -19.02 20.00 -12.64
CA ASN A 83 -19.78 19.95 -13.89
C ASN A 83 -21.08 20.77 -13.84
N VAL A 84 -21.78 20.77 -12.70
CA VAL A 84 -22.96 21.64 -12.51
C VAL A 84 -22.56 23.11 -12.60
N LEU A 85 -21.51 23.53 -11.88
CA LEU A 85 -21.02 24.90 -11.94
C LEU A 85 -20.59 25.31 -13.36
N ARG A 86 -19.96 24.40 -14.10
CA ARG A 86 -19.61 24.62 -15.52
C ARG A 86 -20.86 24.82 -16.39
N ALA A 87 -21.87 23.98 -16.24
CA ALA A 87 -23.11 24.13 -16.99
C ALA A 87 -23.78 25.48 -16.70
N GLN A 88 -23.81 25.90 -15.44
CA GLN A 88 -24.32 27.21 -15.04
C GLN A 88 -23.50 28.36 -15.63
N ALA A 89 -22.17 28.25 -15.64
CA ALA A 89 -21.30 29.27 -16.23
C ALA A 89 -21.55 29.42 -17.74
N VAL A 90 -21.71 28.30 -18.47
CA VAL A 90 -22.05 28.31 -19.90
C VAL A 90 -23.43 28.95 -20.12
N GLU A 91 -24.44 28.55 -19.35
CA GLU A 91 -25.80 29.10 -19.48
C GLU A 91 -25.82 30.62 -19.26
N LEU A 92 -25.15 31.11 -18.20
CA LEU A 92 -25.07 32.54 -17.92
C LEU A 92 -24.31 33.30 -19.02
N THR A 93 -23.24 32.71 -19.54
CA THR A 93 -22.47 33.29 -20.64
C THR A 93 -23.29 33.40 -21.92
N ASP A 94 -24.08 32.37 -22.25
CA ASP A 94 -24.98 32.38 -23.40
C ASP A 94 -26.10 33.42 -23.26
N ARG A 95 -26.68 33.55 -22.06
CA ARG A 95 -27.65 34.60 -21.75
C ARG A 95 -27.05 35.99 -21.92
N LEU A 96 -25.83 36.21 -21.44
CA LEU A 96 -25.12 37.49 -21.57
C LEU A 96 -24.85 37.80 -23.05
N ARG A 97 -24.39 36.81 -23.84
CA ARG A 97 -24.19 36.97 -25.29
C ARG A 97 -25.50 37.31 -26.01
N SER A 98 -26.61 36.68 -25.62
CA SER A 98 -27.93 37.00 -26.18
C SER A 98 -28.35 38.44 -25.87
N LEU A 99 -28.10 38.92 -24.64
CA LEU A 99 -28.40 40.31 -24.27
C LEU A 99 -27.52 41.30 -25.03
N ASN A 100 -26.22 41.03 -25.14
CA ASN A 100 -25.29 41.83 -25.93
C ASN A 100 -25.73 41.90 -27.41
N SER A 101 -26.20 40.79 -27.99
CA SER A 101 -26.75 40.79 -29.34
C SER A 101 -27.99 41.66 -29.50
N VAL A 102 -28.88 41.70 -28.49
CA VAL A 102 -30.05 42.59 -28.50
C VAL A 102 -29.62 44.05 -28.40
N LEU A 103 -28.62 44.36 -27.57
CA LEU A 103 -28.08 45.72 -27.44
C LEU A 103 -27.51 46.22 -28.77
N HIS A 104 -26.75 45.39 -29.51
CA HIS A 104 -26.27 45.75 -30.84
C HIS A 104 -27.42 46.07 -31.82
N ILE A 105 -28.51 45.31 -31.80
CA ILE A 105 -29.68 45.62 -32.65
C ILE A 105 -30.29 46.97 -32.25
N VAL A 106 -30.39 47.26 -30.97
CA VAL A 106 -30.93 48.54 -30.48
C VAL A 106 -30.02 49.71 -30.88
N GLU A 107 -28.71 49.56 -30.76
CA GLU A 107 -27.72 50.54 -31.22
C GLU A 107 -27.88 50.83 -32.73
N GLU A 108 -27.97 49.79 -33.57
CA GLU A 108 -28.17 49.94 -35.02
C GLU A 108 -29.49 50.65 -35.38
N VAL A 109 -30.59 50.36 -34.66
CA VAL A 109 -31.91 50.94 -34.94
C VAL A 109 -32.05 52.36 -34.37
N SER A 110 -31.49 52.62 -33.20
CA SER A 110 -31.69 53.88 -32.46
C SER A 110 -30.64 54.94 -32.82
N GLY A 111 -29.48 54.53 -33.35
CA GLY A 111 -28.32 55.40 -33.55
C GLY A 111 -27.70 55.90 -32.23
N LEU A 112 -28.04 55.26 -31.10
CA LEU A 112 -27.46 55.52 -29.79
C LEU A 112 -26.27 54.59 -29.60
N ASP A 113 -25.10 55.17 -29.35
CA ASP A 113 -23.88 54.45 -29.00
C ASP A 113 -24.07 53.76 -27.63
N VAL A 114 -23.98 52.43 -27.61
CA VAL A 114 -24.16 51.63 -26.39
C VAL A 114 -22.85 50.88 -26.11
N GLU A 115 -22.18 51.22 -25.01
CA GLU A 115 -20.98 50.50 -24.57
C GLU A 115 -21.35 49.08 -24.10
N ILE A 116 -21.14 48.08 -24.97
CA ILE A 116 -21.43 46.68 -24.70
C ILE A 116 -20.17 45.99 -24.14
N PRO A 117 -20.20 45.48 -22.90
CA PRO A 117 -19.03 44.82 -22.31
C PRO A 117 -18.64 43.53 -23.03
N GLU A 118 -17.35 43.36 -23.33
CA GLU A 118 -16.79 42.10 -23.82
C GLU A 118 -16.83 41.02 -22.74
N ILE A 119 -17.22 39.81 -23.14
CA ILE A 119 -17.23 38.65 -22.24
C ILE A 119 -15.80 38.12 -22.13
N PRO A 120 -15.19 38.04 -20.94
CA PRO A 120 -13.82 37.55 -20.77
C PRO A 120 -13.59 36.13 -21.31
N ASP A 121 -12.47 35.92 -21.99
CA ASP A 121 -12.04 34.61 -22.53
C ASP A 121 -11.96 33.51 -21.47
N SER A 122 -11.70 33.86 -20.21
CA SER A 122 -11.68 32.91 -19.09
C SER A 122 -13.04 32.25 -18.83
N LEU A 123 -14.14 32.89 -19.22
CA LEU A 123 -15.49 32.33 -19.16
C LEU A 123 -15.80 31.45 -20.38
N LEU A 124 -15.12 31.70 -21.50
CA LEU A 124 -15.27 30.96 -22.76
C LEU A 124 -14.38 29.71 -22.79
N GLU A 125 -13.19 29.79 -22.16
CA GLU A 125 -12.19 28.72 -22.10
C GLU A 125 -11.72 28.46 -20.66
N PRO A 126 -12.58 27.95 -19.76
CA PRO A 126 -12.23 27.69 -18.35
C PRO A 126 -11.11 26.65 -18.16
N TRP A 127 -10.62 26.04 -19.24
CA TRP A 127 -9.59 25.01 -19.27
C TRP A 127 -8.19 25.55 -19.57
N ARG A 128 -8.06 26.84 -19.91
CA ARG A 128 -6.75 27.46 -20.03
C ARG A 128 -6.20 27.76 -18.63
N LEU A 129 -5.46 26.80 -18.10
CA LEU A 129 -4.67 27.00 -16.90
C LEU A 129 -3.76 28.23 -17.10
N PRO A 130 -3.79 29.24 -16.21
CA PRO A 130 -2.95 30.44 -16.32
C PRO A 130 -1.44 30.17 -16.22
N CYS A 131 -1.06 28.92 -15.92
CA CYS A 131 0.29 28.50 -15.64
C CYS A 131 0.65 27.22 -16.39
N PRO A 132 1.91 27.09 -16.87
CA PRO A 132 2.37 25.90 -17.54
C PRO A 132 2.30 24.70 -16.59
N ILE A 133 1.76 23.58 -17.08
CA ILE A 133 1.76 22.29 -16.37
C ILE A 133 3.22 21.89 -16.22
N GLN A 134 3.79 22.09 -15.03
CA GLN A 134 5.12 21.56 -14.72
C GLN A 134 4.98 20.04 -14.59
N PRO A 135 5.80 19.24 -15.29
CA PRO A 135 5.76 17.80 -15.13
C PRO A 135 6.09 17.44 -13.68
N ILE A 136 5.28 16.55 -13.10
CA ILE A 136 5.55 15.99 -11.78
C ILE A 136 6.82 15.16 -11.90
N MET A 137 7.95 15.73 -11.49
CA MET A 137 9.19 14.97 -11.35
C MET A 137 9.04 14.05 -10.15
N ALA A 138 8.93 12.75 -10.39
CA ALA A 138 9.08 11.77 -9.33
C ALA A 138 10.48 11.93 -8.73
N SER A 139 10.56 12.31 -7.46
CA SER A 139 11.82 12.34 -6.72
C SER A 139 12.40 10.93 -6.67
N VAL A 140 13.62 10.77 -7.18
CA VAL A 140 14.33 9.49 -7.30
C VAL A 140 14.89 8.98 -5.96
N ASP A 141 14.82 9.76 -4.89
CA ASP A 141 15.58 9.47 -3.65
C ASP A 141 14.80 8.73 -2.54
N MET A 142 13.69 8.05 -2.84
CA MET A 142 12.99 7.25 -1.81
C MET A 142 13.48 5.81 -1.66
N PHE A 143 14.51 5.41 -2.41
CA PHE A 143 15.10 4.06 -2.35
C PHE A 143 16.63 4.09 -2.29
N GLU A 144 17.20 4.80 -1.32
CA GLU A 144 18.56 4.47 -0.87
C GLU A 144 18.47 3.50 0.32
N CYS A 145 19.07 2.32 0.13
CA CYS A 145 19.14 1.22 1.10
C CYS A 145 20.14 1.48 2.22
#